data_AF-A0A6N8AYP3-F1
#
_entry.id   AF-A0A6N8AYP3-F1
#
_cell.length_a   1.000
_cell.length_b   1.000
_cell.length_c   1.000
_cell.angle_alpha   90.00
_cell.angle_beta   90.00
_cell.angle_gamma   90.00
#
_symmetry.space_group_name_H-M   'P 1'
#
loop_
_entity.id
_entity.type
_entity.pdbx_description
1 polymer ?
#
loop_
_entity_poly.entity_id
_entity_poly.type
_entity_poly.pdbx_seq_one_letter_code
_entity_poly.pdbx_strand_id
1 'polypeptide(L)'
;MEIIGNRHFSIGVPIKSDPEFKAMLFAAGITHIDGNKSIDYIYKRNREDYLAAFDDDVRCPAGSAKELTLHIGEMADSYSRKLSAGRFKPKPTSGQAYAANVLIRMRSTFHGINQLVLGGLALEAESVIRQGLEQCAWALAVMKLDDIAHIDQISPTKSIPLLKAPFPGAGRIYGQLSDSAHASLSSQERFFDFHEGKISISIRDTENCREALIYSVILLDAYAHISESLLADMEHETDERMTRHKGHKYDLIERYRDLFTGLGHSIYGSWRGA
;
A
#
# COMPACT_ATOMS: atom_id res chain seq x y z
N MET A 1 11.92 3.30 9.17
CA MET A 1 13.10 2.85 8.41
C MET A 1 12.80 2.99 6.93
N GLU A 2 13.82 3.15 6.12
CA GLU A 2 13.83 3.22 4.68
C GLU A 2 14.56 1.97 4.17
N ILE A 3 14.14 1.42 3.03
CA ILE A 3 14.89 0.35 2.36
C ILE A 3 15.66 1.00 1.21
N ILE A 4 16.97 0.79 1.19
CA ILE A 4 17.87 1.19 0.10
C ILE A 4 18.45 -0.06 -0.56
N GLY A 5 18.74 0.00 -1.86
CA GLY A 5 19.31 -1.13 -2.58
C GLY A 5 18.93 -1.14 -4.04
N ASN A 6 19.21 -2.26 -4.71
CA ASN A 6 18.85 -2.49 -6.10
C ASN A 6 18.10 -3.83 -6.22
N ARG A 7 17.98 -4.37 -7.45
CA ARG A 7 17.31 -5.66 -7.68
C ARG A 7 18.02 -6.86 -7.01
N HIS A 8 19.29 -6.71 -6.64
CA HIS A 8 20.12 -7.77 -6.08
C HIS A 8 20.27 -7.72 -4.55
N PHE A 9 19.99 -6.58 -3.90
CA PHE A 9 20.05 -6.47 -2.45
C PHE A 9 19.15 -5.38 -1.89
N SER A 10 18.89 -5.45 -0.59
CA SER A 10 18.14 -4.44 0.16
C SER A 10 18.69 -4.30 1.57
N ILE A 11 18.82 -3.06 2.05
CA ILE A 11 19.31 -2.72 3.39
C ILE A 11 18.30 -1.77 4.03
N GLY A 12 17.90 -2.08 5.27
CA GLY A 12 17.09 -1.18 6.08
C GLY A 12 17.97 -0.12 6.74
N VAL A 13 17.65 1.15 6.53
CA VAL A 13 18.35 2.31 7.13
C VAL A 13 17.36 3.25 7.81
N PRO A 14 17.76 4.00 8.85
CA PRO A 14 16.93 5.09 9.35
C PRO A 14 16.64 6.12 8.25
N ILE A 15 15.40 6.61 8.17
CA ILE A 15 14.97 7.56 7.13
C ILE A 15 15.83 8.84 7.17
N LYS A 16 16.11 9.33 8.39
CA LYS A 16 16.90 10.54 8.64
C LYS A 16 18.42 10.32 8.69
N SER A 17 18.90 9.15 8.26
CA SER A 17 20.33 8.92 8.15
C SER A 17 20.94 9.86 7.11
N ASP A 18 22.17 10.27 7.39
CA ASP A 18 22.98 11.08 6.49
C ASP A 18 23.11 10.43 5.09
N PRO A 19 22.97 11.19 3.98
CA PRO A 19 23.08 10.66 2.63
C PRO A 19 24.42 9.99 2.32
N GLU A 20 25.54 10.48 2.86
CA GLU A 20 26.84 9.81 2.66
C GLU A 20 26.86 8.45 3.35
N PHE A 21 26.28 8.35 4.54
CA PHE A 21 26.14 7.06 5.22
C PHE A 21 25.33 6.07 4.38
N LYS A 22 24.20 6.50 3.80
CA LYS A 22 23.39 5.66 2.90
C LYS A 22 24.18 5.25 1.65
N ALA A 23 24.93 6.18 1.04
CA ALA A 23 25.77 5.91 -0.13
C ALA A 23 26.92 4.95 0.16
N MET A 24 27.55 5.03 1.34
CA MET A 24 28.56 4.06 1.78
C MET A 24 27.96 2.67 1.99
N LEU A 25 26.78 2.56 2.60
CA LEU A 25 26.08 1.27 2.74
C LEU A 25 25.71 0.68 1.37
N PHE A 26 25.28 1.52 0.44
CA PHE A 26 24.99 1.10 -0.92
C PHE A 26 26.24 0.58 -1.64
N ALA A 27 27.36 1.31 -1.55
CA ALA A 27 28.65 0.89 -2.07
C ALA A 27 29.13 -0.42 -1.46
N ALA A 28 28.90 -0.63 -0.16
CA ALA A 28 29.21 -1.89 0.52
C ALA A 28 28.39 -3.06 -0.04
N GLY A 29 27.09 -2.86 -0.27
CA GLY A 29 26.21 -3.86 -0.90
C GLY A 29 26.66 -4.25 -2.30
N ILE A 30 26.93 -3.26 -3.16
CA ILE A 30 27.46 -3.49 -4.52
C ILE A 30 28.82 -4.21 -4.48
N THR A 31 29.71 -3.77 -3.58
CA THR A 31 31.03 -4.37 -3.43
C THR A 31 30.92 -5.86 -3.11
N HIS A 32 30.01 -6.23 -2.21
CA HIS A 32 29.78 -7.61 -1.83
C HIS A 32 29.21 -8.45 -2.97
N ILE A 33 28.18 -7.96 -3.67
CA ILE A 33 27.48 -8.69 -4.73
C ILE A 33 28.37 -8.92 -5.94
N ASP A 34 29.10 -7.90 -6.35
CA ASP A 34 29.95 -7.94 -7.54
C ASP A 34 31.32 -8.59 -7.25
N GLY A 35 31.60 -8.96 -6.00
CA GLY A 35 32.88 -9.55 -5.59
C GLY A 35 34.05 -8.56 -5.65
N ASN A 36 33.79 -7.26 -5.52
CA ASN A 36 34.83 -6.24 -5.49
C ASN A 36 35.62 -6.29 -4.17
N LYS A 37 36.90 -5.90 -4.21
CA LYS A 37 37.81 -6.02 -3.06
C LYS A 37 37.83 -4.80 -2.12
N SER A 38 37.29 -3.66 -2.54
CA SER A 38 37.39 -2.40 -1.79
C SER A 38 36.11 -1.59 -1.92
N ILE A 39 35.46 -1.37 -0.77
CA ILE A 39 34.28 -0.51 -0.65
C ILE A 39 34.65 0.94 -0.97
N ASP A 40 35.78 1.43 -0.45
CA ASP A 40 36.24 2.81 -0.66
C ASP A 40 36.45 3.14 -2.14
N TYR A 41 37.01 2.20 -2.92
CA TYR A 41 37.18 2.38 -4.35
C TYR A 41 35.82 2.50 -5.07
N ILE A 42 34.89 1.58 -4.79
CA ILE A 42 33.55 1.58 -5.38
C ILE A 42 32.76 2.82 -4.98
N TYR A 43 32.84 3.22 -3.71
CA TYR A 43 32.21 4.44 -3.21
C TYR A 43 32.78 5.67 -3.92
N LYS A 44 34.10 5.88 -3.92
CA LYS A 44 34.73 7.05 -4.57
C LYS A 44 34.40 7.15 -6.05
N ARG A 45 34.39 6.01 -6.75
CA ARG A 45 34.11 5.95 -8.20
C ARG A 45 32.67 6.35 -8.56
N ASN A 46 31.70 5.99 -7.72
CA ASN A 46 30.27 6.20 -8.00
C ASN A 46 29.62 7.16 -6.99
N ARG A 47 30.43 7.97 -6.29
CA ARG A 47 29.97 8.78 -5.14
C ARG A 47 28.85 9.73 -5.54
N GLU A 48 29.03 10.44 -6.64
CA GLU A 48 28.03 11.42 -7.11
C GLU A 48 26.72 10.73 -7.48
N ASP A 49 26.78 9.62 -8.22
CA ASP A 49 25.58 8.84 -8.58
C ASP A 49 24.85 8.29 -7.36
N TYR A 50 25.58 7.77 -6.37
CA TYR A 50 24.99 7.26 -5.14
C TYR A 50 24.40 8.38 -4.29
N LEU A 51 25.06 9.54 -4.17
CA LEU A 51 24.51 10.68 -3.44
C LEU A 51 23.27 11.25 -4.15
N ALA A 52 23.30 11.36 -5.47
CA ALA A 52 22.15 11.78 -6.27
C ALA A 52 20.96 10.83 -6.09
N ALA A 53 21.20 9.53 -5.91
CA ALA A 53 20.15 8.56 -5.60
C ALA A 53 19.48 8.77 -4.22
N PHE A 54 20.07 9.61 -3.35
CA PHE A 54 19.49 10.01 -2.06
C PHE A 54 19.05 11.48 -2.01
N ASP A 55 19.13 12.20 -3.12
CA ASP A 55 18.48 13.51 -3.27
C ASP A 55 16.96 13.31 -3.37
N ASP A 56 16.19 13.94 -2.49
CA ASP A 56 14.73 13.73 -2.43
C ASP A 56 14.01 14.11 -3.73
N ASP A 57 14.49 15.15 -4.44
CA ASP A 57 13.90 15.60 -5.71
C ASP A 57 14.15 14.60 -6.85
N VAL A 58 15.30 13.93 -6.83
CA VAL A 58 15.67 12.87 -7.80
C VAL A 58 15.00 11.56 -7.42
N ARG A 59 14.93 11.26 -6.13
CA ARG A 59 14.53 9.96 -5.60
C ARG A 59 13.02 9.80 -5.55
N CYS A 60 12.26 10.88 -5.50
CA CYS A 60 10.80 10.86 -5.50
C CYS A 60 10.23 11.92 -6.46
N PRO A 61 10.48 11.81 -7.77
CA PRO A 61 9.98 12.80 -8.72
C PRO A 61 8.47 12.95 -8.64
N ALA A 62 7.97 14.17 -8.89
CA ALA A 62 6.55 14.43 -8.97
C ALA A 62 5.89 13.53 -10.05
N GLY A 63 4.77 12.91 -9.69
CA GLY A 63 4.06 11.94 -10.52
C GLY A 63 4.63 10.52 -10.48
N SER A 64 5.70 10.24 -9.72
CA SER A 64 6.32 8.90 -9.68
C SER A 64 5.53 7.87 -8.87
N ALA A 65 5.71 6.58 -9.17
CA ALA A 65 5.13 5.47 -8.40
C ALA A 65 5.52 5.51 -6.91
N LYS A 66 6.73 5.97 -6.61
CA LYS A 66 7.18 6.16 -5.24
C LYS A 66 6.43 7.29 -4.54
N GLU A 67 6.23 8.44 -5.20
CA GLU A 67 5.44 9.55 -4.62
C GLU A 67 4.02 9.07 -4.29
N LEU A 68 3.36 8.38 -5.22
CA LEU A 68 2.03 7.80 -4.98
C LEU A 68 2.05 6.81 -3.80
N THR A 69 3.05 5.93 -3.72
CA THR A 69 3.18 4.97 -2.61
C THR A 69 3.29 5.67 -1.26
N LEU A 70 4.12 6.73 -1.18
CA LEU A 70 4.26 7.54 0.05
C LEU A 70 2.96 8.27 0.39
N HIS A 71 2.31 8.88 -0.60
CA HIS A 71 1.04 9.59 -0.45
C HIS A 71 -0.08 8.67 0.07
N ILE A 72 -0.17 7.43 -0.44
CA ILE A 72 -1.09 6.39 0.08
C ILE A 72 -0.84 6.16 1.57
N GLY A 73 0.43 6.03 1.97
CA GLY A 73 0.83 5.81 3.36
C GLY A 73 0.50 7.00 4.28
N GLU A 74 0.72 8.22 3.81
CA GLU A 74 0.40 9.46 4.54
C GLU A 74 -1.11 9.61 4.76
N MET A 75 -1.92 9.34 3.74
CA MET A 75 -3.37 9.35 3.87
C MET A 75 -3.84 8.29 4.88
N ALA A 76 -3.31 7.07 4.79
CA ALA A 76 -3.65 6.00 5.71
C ALA A 76 -3.28 6.35 7.17
N ASP A 77 -2.10 6.92 7.39
CA ASP A 77 -1.66 7.40 8.70
C ASP A 77 -2.55 8.53 9.21
N SER A 78 -2.97 9.46 8.34
CA SER A 78 -3.92 10.52 8.69
C SER A 78 -5.24 9.94 9.21
N TYR A 79 -5.86 9.00 8.50
CA TYR A 79 -7.09 8.34 8.96
C TYR A 79 -6.91 7.57 10.26
N SER A 80 -5.83 6.79 10.40
CA SER A 80 -5.51 6.06 11.62
C SER A 80 -5.37 6.98 12.83
N ARG A 81 -4.69 8.12 12.68
CA ARG A 81 -4.56 9.13 13.75
C ARG A 81 -5.91 9.74 14.12
N LYS A 82 -6.74 10.09 13.13
CA LYS A 82 -8.09 10.63 13.39
C LYS A 82 -8.93 9.62 14.17
N LEU A 83 -8.97 8.37 13.72
CA LEU A 83 -9.70 7.29 14.41
C LEU A 83 -9.18 7.08 15.84
N SER A 84 -7.86 7.09 16.03
CA SER A 84 -7.25 6.90 17.35
C SER A 84 -7.49 8.07 18.31
N ALA A 85 -7.66 9.29 17.80
CA ALA A 85 -7.91 10.48 18.60
C ALA A 85 -9.41 10.73 18.84
N GLY A 86 -10.28 10.11 18.04
CA GLY A 86 -11.73 10.24 18.14
C GLY A 86 -12.28 9.58 19.40
N ARG A 87 -13.34 10.18 19.95
CA ARG A 87 -14.14 9.58 21.02
C ARG A 87 -15.51 9.23 20.46
N PHE A 88 -15.99 8.01 20.66
CA PHE A 88 -17.33 7.67 20.21
C PHE A 88 -18.39 8.54 20.90
N LYS A 89 -19.42 8.91 20.14
CA LYS A 89 -20.65 9.48 20.70
C LYS A 89 -21.26 8.53 21.74
N PRO A 90 -22.12 9.03 22.66
CA PRO A 90 -22.74 8.19 23.68
C PRO A 90 -23.44 6.96 23.09
N LYS A 91 -23.23 5.80 23.73
CA LYS A 91 -23.75 4.47 23.34
C LYS A 91 -23.20 3.95 21.99
N PRO A 92 -21.88 3.80 21.83
CA PRO A 92 -21.35 3.09 20.68
C PRO A 92 -21.78 1.62 20.73
N THR A 93 -21.95 1.01 19.57
CA THR A 93 -22.04 -0.45 19.49
C THR A 93 -20.67 -1.06 19.80
N SER A 94 -20.65 -2.27 20.35
CA SER A 94 -19.41 -3.04 20.51
C SER A 94 -18.67 -3.18 19.16
N GLY A 95 -19.41 -3.39 18.08
CA GLY A 95 -18.91 -3.48 16.71
C GLY A 95 -18.17 -2.23 16.22
N GLN A 96 -18.62 -1.03 16.57
CA GLN A 96 -17.91 0.22 16.25
C GLN A 96 -16.52 0.24 16.88
N ALA A 97 -16.37 -0.20 18.13
CA ALA A 97 -15.08 -0.24 18.81
C ALA A 97 -14.11 -1.24 18.15
N TYR A 98 -14.59 -2.43 17.80
CA TYR A 98 -13.79 -3.43 17.09
C TYR A 98 -13.42 -3.00 15.67
N ALA A 99 -14.35 -2.39 14.94
CA ALA A 99 -14.09 -1.81 13.62
C ALA A 99 -13.01 -0.73 13.69
N ALA A 100 -13.10 0.21 14.65
CA ALA A 100 -12.07 1.23 14.87
C ALA A 100 -10.71 0.60 15.12
N ASN A 101 -10.62 -0.40 16.00
CA ASN A 101 -9.36 -1.08 16.30
C ASN A 101 -8.71 -1.69 15.05
N VAL A 102 -9.49 -2.39 14.21
CA VAL A 102 -8.99 -2.95 12.95
C VAL A 102 -8.50 -1.85 12.01
N LEU A 103 -9.28 -0.79 11.82
CA LEU A 103 -8.94 0.33 10.93
C LEU A 103 -7.74 1.15 11.42
N ILE A 104 -7.55 1.30 12.74
CA ILE A 104 -6.36 1.97 13.30
C ILE A 104 -5.10 1.14 12.96
N ARG A 105 -5.17 -0.18 13.13
CA ARG A 105 -4.05 -1.10 12.86
C ARG A 105 -3.71 -1.22 11.37
N MET A 106 -4.65 -0.91 10.46
CA MET A 106 -4.38 -0.88 9.02
C MET A 106 -3.26 0.09 8.61
N ARG A 107 -2.89 1.06 9.45
CA ARG A 107 -1.66 1.85 9.25
C ARG A 107 -0.43 0.96 9.03
N SER A 108 -0.29 -0.10 9.82
CA SER A 108 0.81 -1.06 9.66
C SER A 108 0.65 -1.90 8.39
N THR A 109 -0.59 -2.23 8.00
CA THR A 109 -0.89 -2.92 6.73
C THR A 109 -0.42 -2.10 5.53
N PHE A 110 -0.79 -0.81 5.45
CA PHE A 110 -0.28 0.09 4.40
C PHE A 110 1.24 0.27 4.44
N HIS A 111 1.82 0.35 5.64
CA HIS A 111 3.28 0.40 5.75
C HIS A 111 3.95 -0.84 5.14
N GLY A 112 3.42 -2.03 5.42
CA GLY A 112 3.90 -3.28 4.83
C GLY A 112 3.74 -3.31 3.30
N ILE A 113 2.57 -2.90 2.79
CA ILE A 113 2.31 -2.80 1.34
C ILE A 113 3.33 -1.87 0.68
N ASN A 114 3.57 -0.70 1.25
CA ASN A 114 4.54 0.26 0.72
C ASN A 114 5.94 -0.33 0.65
N GLN A 115 6.38 -1.09 1.66
CA GLN A 115 7.68 -1.75 1.65
C GLN A 115 7.77 -2.83 0.57
N LEU A 116 6.70 -3.61 0.37
CA LEU A 116 6.65 -4.67 -0.64
C LEU A 116 6.65 -4.08 -2.06
N VAL A 117 5.83 -3.06 -2.31
CA VAL A 117 5.76 -2.35 -3.60
C VAL A 117 7.11 -1.71 -3.94
N LEU A 118 7.72 -0.98 -3.00
CA LEU A 118 9.04 -0.37 -3.22
C LEU A 118 10.16 -1.40 -3.34
N GLY A 119 9.96 -2.61 -2.80
CA GLY A 119 10.87 -3.75 -2.92
C GLY A 119 10.72 -4.55 -4.22
N GLY A 120 9.74 -4.24 -5.08
CA GLY A 120 9.47 -4.99 -6.30
C GLY A 120 8.75 -6.33 -6.06
N LEU A 121 8.08 -6.50 -4.91
CA LEU A 121 7.45 -7.75 -4.44
C LEU A 121 5.93 -7.69 -4.67
N ALA A 122 5.52 -7.79 -5.93
CA ALA A 122 4.12 -7.56 -6.33
C ALA A 122 3.13 -8.59 -5.76
N LEU A 123 3.46 -9.89 -5.78
CA LEU A 123 2.57 -10.96 -5.28
C LEU A 123 2.32 -10.85 -3.78
N GLU A 124 3.39 -10.58 -3.03
CA GLU A 124 3.31 -10.36 -1.58
C GLU A 124 2.50 -9.11 -1.27
N ALA A 125 2.73 -8.02 -2.01
CA ALA A 125 1.95 -6.79 -1.86
C ALA A 125 0.46 -7.04 -2.10
N GLU A 126 0.10 -7.73 -3.19
CA GLU A 126 -1.28 -8.08 -3.53
C GLU A 126 -1.93 -8.98 -2.48
N SER A 127 -1.18 -9.92 -1.90
CA SER A 127 -1.65 -10.76 -0.80
C SER A 127 -1.99 -9.95 0.45
N VAL A 128 -1.15 -8.96 0.79
CA VAL A 128 -1.41 -8.07 1.93
C VAL A 128 -2.57 -7.10 1.63
N ILE A 129 -2.69 -6.62 0.39
CA ILE A 129 -3.82 -5.78 -0.05
C ILE A 129 -5.13 -6.55 0.07
N ARG A 130 -5.17 -7.82 -0.38
CA ARG A 130 -6.33 -8.71 -0.22
C ARG A 130 -6.76 -8.78 1.24
N GLN A 131 -5.81 -9.03 2.15
CA GLN A 131 -6.08 -9.08 3.59
C GLN A 131 -6.61 -7.74 4.11
N GLY A 132 -6.09 -6.62 3.61
CA GLY A 132 -6.61 -5.28 3.93
C GLY A 132 -8.06 -5.08 3.49
N LEU A 133 -8.45 -5.59 2.31
CA LEU A 133 -9.85 -5.52 1.85
C LEU A 133 -10.78 -6.39 2.69
N GLU A 134 -10.31 -7.56 3.12
CA GLU A 134 -11.06 -8.41 4.06
C GLU A 134 -11.26 -7.72 5.41
N GLN A 135 -10.25 -7.02 5.93
CA GLN A 135 -10.35 -6.20 7.14
C GLN A 135 -11.35 -5.06 6.99
N CYS A 136 -11.33 -4.36 5.86
CA CYS A 136 -12.31 -3.32 5.52
C CYS A 136 -13.73 -3.89 5.48
N ALA A 137 -13.93 -4.97 4.73
CA ALA A 137 -15.23 -5.62 4.60
C ALA A 137 -15.77 -6.12 5.94
N TRP A 138 -14.91 -6.71 6.78
CA TRP A 138 -15.26 -7.14 8.12
C TRP A 138 -15.66 -5.96 9.01
N ALA A 139 -14.88 -4.88 9.00
CA ALA A 139 -15.21 -3.67 9.77
C ALA A 139 -16.60 -3.13 9.41
N LEU A 140 -16.93 -3.10 8.10
CA LEU A 140 -18.25 -2.70 7.62
C LEU A 140 -19.36 -3.66 8.10
N ALA A 141 -19.10 -4.96 8.14
CA ALA A 141 -20.07 -5.98 8.59
C ALA A 141 -20.41 -5.85 10.07
N VAL A 142 -19.40 -5.60 10.91
CA VAL A 142 -19.56 -5.64 12.36
C VAL A 142 -19.99 -4.31 12.96
N MET A 143 -19.78 -3.19 12.28
CA MET A 143 -19.99 -1.83 12.82
C MET A 143 -21.38 -1.61 13.45
N LYS A 144 -22.42 -2.31 13.01
CA LYS A 144 -23.79 -2.15 13.54
C LYS A 144 -24.18 -3.20 14.58
N LEU A 145 -23.27 -4.10 14.95
CA LEU A 145 -23.53 -5.19 15.89
C LEU A 145 -23.12 -4.80 17.30
N ASP A 146 -23.90 -5.20 18.28
CA ASP A 146 -23.58 -5.01 19.70
C ASP A 146 -23.27 -6.33 20.43
N ASP A 147 -23.64 -7.46 19.83
CA ASP A 147 -23.36 -8.79 20.37
C ASP A 147 -21.95 -9.25 20.00
N ILE A 148 -21.06 -9.33 21.00
CA ILE A 148 -19.68 -9.77 20.85
C ILE A 148 -19.59 -11.22 20.34
N ALA A 149 -20.48 -12.11 20.77
CA ALA A 149 -20.46 -13.50 20.32
C ALA A 149 -20.81 -13.61 18.83
N HIS A 150 -21.73 -12.77 18.35
CA HIS A 150 -22.04 -12.67 16.93
C HIS A 150 -20.90 -12.04 16.14
N ILE A 151 -20.26 -10.98 16.65
CA ILE A 151 -19.09 -10.34 16.01
C ILE A 151 -17.96 -11.36 15.75
N ASP A 152 -17.66 -12.22 16.73
CA ASP A 152 -16.61 -13.24 16.63
C ASP A 152 -16.88 -14.29 15.53
N GLN A 153 -18.16 -14.53 15.20
CA GLN A 153 -18.57 -15.47 14.16
C GLN A 153 -18.53 -14.86 12.74
N ILE A 154 -18.38 -13.54 12.60
CA ILE A 154 -18.36 -12.89 11.29
C ILE A 154 -17.04 -13.16 10.59
N SER A 155 -17.11 -13.87 9.47
CA SER A 155 -15.95 -14.17 8.63
C SER A 155 -15.58 -12.97 7.73
N PRO A 156 -14.30 -12.53 7.74
CA PRO A 156 -13.84 -11.45 6.86
C PRO A 156 -14.02 -11.73 5.36
N THR A 157 -13.69 -12.94 4.91
CA THR A 157 -13.83 -13.34 3.50
C THR A 157 -15.28 -13.36 3.05
N LYS A 158 -16.20 -13.82 3.91
CA LYS A 158 -17.66 -13.79 3.64
C LYS A 158 -18.25 -12.38 3.69
N SER A 159 -17.52 -11.39 4.22
CA SER A 159 -17.97 -10.00 4.32
C SER A 159 -17.69 -9.20 3.05
N ILE A 160 -16.80 -9.66 2.16
CA ILE A 160 -16.44 -8.97 0.90
C ILE A 160 -17.66 -8.50 0.08
N PRO A 161 -18.76 -9.27 -0.07
CA PRO A 161 -19.94 -8.81 -0.80
C PRO A 161 -20.55 -7.50 -0.27
N LEU A 162 -20.35 -7.15 1.01
CA LEU A 162 -20.86 -5.90 1.58
C LEU A 162 -20.19 -4.67 0.98
N LEU A 163 -18.96 -4.80 0.47
CA LEU A 163 -18.27 -3.71 -0.23
C LEU A 163 -18.93 -3.37 -1.57
N LYS A 164 -19.79 -4.24 -2.14
CA LYS A 164 -20.44 -3.98 -3.42
C LYS A 164 -21.39 -2.78 -3.40
N ALA A 165 -21.96 -2.46 -2.23
CA ALA A 165 -22.87 -1.34 -2.08
C ALA A 165 -22.15 0.01 -2.36
N PRO A 166 -21.00 0.31 -1.74
CA PRO A 166 -20.20 1.49 -2.11
C PRO A 166 -19.29 1.28 -3.33
N PHE A 167 -18.93 0.03 -3.67
CA PHE A 167 -17.94 -0.30 -4.70
C PHE A 167 -18.38 -1.50 -5.55
N PRO A 168 -19.18 -1.30 -6.62
CA PRO A 168 -19.77 -2.39 -7.40
C PRO A 168 -18.77 -3.45 -7.89
N GLY A 169 -17.53 -3.03 -8.19
CA GLY A 169 -16.46 -3.93 -8.66
C GLY A 169 -15.77 -4.76 -7.57
N ALA A 170 -16.13 -4.62 -6.29
CA ALA A 170 -15.38 -5.23 -5.19
C ALA A 170 -15.17 -6.74 -5.32
N GLY A 171 -16.19 -7.47 -5.79
CA GLY A 171 -16.09 -8.91 -6.01
C GLY A 171 -15.09 -9.29 -7.10
N ARG A 172 -15.00 -8.50 -8.18
CA ARG A 172 -14.06 -8.72 -9.28
C ARG A 172 -12.63 -8.48 -8.82
N ILE A 173 -12.38 -7.34 -8.18
CA ILE A 173 -11.06 -6.98 -7.65
C ILE A 173 -10.58 -8.03 -6.63
N TYR A 174 -11.47 -8.45 -5.73
CA TYR A 174 -11.14 -9.50 -4.76
C TYR A 174 -10.79 -10.83 -5.42
N GLY A 175 -11.49 -11.20 -6.51
CA GLY A 175 -11.16 -12.37 -7.31
C GLY A 175 -9.75 -12.30 -7.90
N GLN A 176 -9.40 -11.19 -8.54
CA GLN A 176 -8.06 -10.98 -9.11
C GLN A 176 -6.95 -11.05 -8.05
N LEU A 177 -7.15 -10.42 -6.90
CA LEU A 177 -6.22 -10.49 -5.77
C LEU A 177 -6.12 -11.90 -5.18
N SER A 178 -7.22 -12.66 -5.20
CA SER A 178 -7.22 -14.06 -4.75
C SER A 178 -6.45 -14.96 -5.71
N ASP A 179 -6.60 -14.76 -7.02
CA ASP A 179 -5.86 -15.49 -8.04
C ASP A 179 -4.35 -15.27 -7.90
N SER A 180 -3.94 -14.04 -7.59
CA SER A 180 -2.55 -13.70 -7.29
C SER A 180 -2.04 -14.34 -6.00
N ALA A 181 -2.78 -14.19 -4.90
CA ALA A 181 -2.41 -14.75 -3.60
C ALA A 181 -2.31 -16.29 -3.60
N HIS A 182 -3.04 -16.96 -4.50
CA HIS A 182 -2.98 -18.41 -4.68
C HIS A 182 -1.95 -18.86 -5.73
N ALA A 183 -1.12 -17.95 -6.24
CA ALA A 183 -0.12 -18.24 -7.25
C ALA A 183 -0.69 -18.98 -8.47
N SER A 184 -1.88 -18.56 -8.91
CA SER A 184 -2.49 -19.07 -10.15
C SER A 184 -1.53 -18.95 -11.33
N LEU A 185 -1.63 -19.85 -12.31
CA LEU A 185 -0.73 -19.84 -13.47
C LEU A 185 -0.69 -18.47 -14.17
N SER A 186 -1.85 -17.86 -14.40
CA SER A 186 -1.98 -16.53 -15.00
C SER A 186 -1.29 -15.43 -14.18
N SER A 187 -1.33 -15.51 -12.85
CA SER A 187 -0.65 -14.54 -11.98
C SER A 187 0.86 -14.72 -11.94
N GLN A 188 1.36 -15.92 -12.24
CA GLN A 188 2.80 -16.25 -12.28
C GLN A 188 3.41 -15.91 -13.64
N GLU A 189 2.64 -16.01 -14.72
CA GLU A 189 3.12 -15.75 -16.09
C GLU A 189 3.74 -14.36 -16.28
N ARG A 190 3.26 -13.33 -15.57
CA ARG A 190 3.83 -11.97 -15.62
C ARG A 190 5.26 -11.84 -15.06
N PHE A 191 5.80 -12.90 -14.44
CA PHE A 191 7.17 -12.94 -13.95
C PHE A 191 8.10 -13.71 -14.88
N PHE A 192 7.58 -14.34 -15.94
CA PHE A 192 8.39 -15.03 -16.93
C PHE A 192 8.76 -14.07 -18.06
N ASP A 193 10.05 -14.01 -18.36
CA ASP A 193 10.56 -13.34 -19.56
C ASP A 193 11.18 -14.40 -20.49
N PHE A 194 10.72 -14.38 -21.73
CA PHE A 194 11.08 -15.34 -22.77
C PHE A 194 11.93 -14.62 -23.83
N HIS A 195 13.23 -14.83 -23.79
CA HIS A 195 14.17 -14.20 -24.73
C HIS A 195 15.10 -15.25 -25.34
N GLU A 196 15.19 -15.30 -26.67
CA GLU A 196 16.09 -16.20 -27.42
C GLU A 196 16.00 -17.69 -27.01
N GLY A 197 14.79 -18.18 -26.74
CA GLY A 197 14.58 -19.57 -26.33
C GLY A 197 15.03 -19.88 -24.89
N LYS A 198 15.35 -18.86 -24.09
CA LYS A 198 15.60 -18.96 -22.65
C LYS A 198 14.44 -18.38 -21.86
N ILE A 199 14.22 -18.95 -20.69
CA ILE A 199 13.25 -18.46 -19.71
C ILE A 199 14.04 -17.85 -18.56
N SER A 200 13.71 -16.62 -18.20
CA SER A 200 14.15 -16.02 -16.95
C SER A 200 12.95 -15.71 -16.06
N ILE A 201 13.16 -15.77 -14.75
CA ILE A 201 12.10 -15.54 -13.75
C ILE A 201 12.49 -14.29 -12.97
N SER A 202 11.63 -13.28 -13.02
CA SER A 202 11.81 -12.08 -12.23
C SER A 202 11.38 -12.32 -10.78
N ILE A 203 12.32 -12.21 -9.85
CA ILE A 203 12.06 -12.28 -8.41
C ILE A 203 11.59 -10.91 -7.89
N ARG A 204 12.10 -9.83 -8.49
CA ARG A 204 11.79 -8.45 -8.11
C ARG A 204 11.68 -7.59 -9.35
N ASP A 205 10.51 -6.99 -9.53
CA ASP A 205 10.28 -6.04 -10.60
C ASP A 205 9.30 -4.94 -10.19
N THR A 206 9.78 -3.70 -10.27
CA THR A 206 8.98 -2.51 -9.99
C THR A 206 7.89 -2.28 -11.04
N GLU A 207 8.09 -2.76 -12.27
CA GLU A 207 7.07 -2.68 -13.32
C GLU A 207 5.88 -3.60 -13.00
N ASN A 208 6.15 -4.82 -12.52
CA ASN A 208 5.13 -5.74 -12.05
C ASN A 208 4.37 -5.21 -10.81
N CYS A 209 4.96 -4.29 -10.04
CA CYS A 209 4.29 -3.63 -8.92
C CYS A 209 3.29 -2.55 -9.33
N ARG A 210 3.21 -2.16 -10.61
CA ARG A 210 2.21 -1.17 -11.05
C ARG A 210 0.79 -1.62 -10.75
N GLU A 211 0.46 -2.89 -11.01
CA GLU A 211 -0.86 -3.44 -10.71
C GLU A 211 -1.17 -3.41 -9.20
N ALA A 212 -0.21 -3.85 -8.38
CA ALA A 212 -0.27 -3.74 -6.92
C ALA A 212 -0.48 -2.29 -6.44
N LEU A 213 0.05 -1.30 -7.16
CA LEU A 213 -0.14 0.11 -6.84
C LEU A 213 -1.60 0.56 -7.10
N ILE A 214 -2.23 0.14 -8.20
CA ILE A 214 -3.68 0.36 -8.42
C ILE A 214 -4.47 -0.29 -7.29
N TYR A 215 -4.16 -1.55 -6.94
CA TYR A 215 -4.86 -2.24 -5.86
C TYR A 215 -4.65 -1.55 -4.50
N SER A 216 -3.50 -0.93 -4.28
CA SER A 216 -3.23 -0.12 -3.08
C SER A 216 -4.11 1.13 -3.03
N VAL A 217 -4.34 1.79 -4.17
CA VAL A 217 -5.30 2.91 -4.29
C VAL A 217 -6.72 2.44 -4.00
N ILE A 218 -7.12 1.28 -4.52
CA ILE A 218 -8.44 0.67 -4.25
C ILE A 218 -8.61 0.37 -2.76
N LEU A 219 -7.60 -0.21 -2.12
CA LEU A 219 -7.62 -0.48 -0.68
C LEU A 219 -7.75 0.82 0.12
N LEU A 220 -6.99 1.86 -0.24
CA LEU A 220 -7.06 3.17 0.42
C LEU A 220 -8.45 3.79 0.29
N ASP A 221 -9.08 3.66 -0.87
CA ASP A 221 -10.42 4.15 -1.13
C ASP A 221 -11.48 3.43 -0.25
N ALA A 222 -11.42 2.10 -0.18
CA ALA A 222 -12.27 1.32 0.73
C ALA A 222 -12.03 1.71 2.20
N TYR A 223 -10.76 1.76 2.60
CA TYR A 223 -10.33 2.11 3.95
C TYR A 223 -10.83 3.49 4.37
N ALA A 224 -10.65 4.49 3.50
CA ALA A 224 -11.07 5.85 3.75
C ALA A 224 -12.60 5.95 3.86
N HIS A 225 -13.33 5.32 2.94
CA HIS A 225 -14.80 5.32 2.97
C HIS A 225 -15.38 4.78 4.29
N ILE A 226 -14.84 3.67 4.76
CA ILE A 226 -15.30 3.04 6.02
C ILE A 226 -14.83 3.84 7.22
N SER A 227 -13.59 4.35 7.20
CA SER A 227 -13.07 5.22 8.25
C SER A 227 -13.91 6.49 8.40
N GLU A 228 -14.32 7.12 7.30
CA GLU A 228 -15.18 8.29 7.30
C GLU A 228 -16.57 7.99 7.86
N SER A 229 -17.12 6.81 7.55
CA SER A 229 -18.39 6.35 8.12
C SER A 229 -18.29 6.23 9.64
N LEU A 230 -17.18 5.69 10.16
CA LEU A 230 -16.97 5.55 11.60
C LEU A 230 -16.65 6.88 12.30
N LEU A 231 -15.87 7.74 11.66
CA LEU A 231 -15.56 9.09 12.16
C LEU A 231 -16.81 9.96 12.27
N ALA A 232 -17.83 9.74 11.44
CA ALA A 232 -19.11 10.45 11.56
C ALA A 232 -19.83 10.17 12.89
N ASP A 233 -19.53 9.03 13.54
CA ASP A 233 -20.05 8.63 14.84
C ASP A 233 -19.10 8.97 16.01
N MET A 234 -17.99 9.65 15.71
CA MET A 234 -17.03 10.13 16.71
C MET A 234 -17.11 11.64 16.91
N GLU A 235 -16.83 12.07 18.12
CA GLU A 235 -16.51 13.44 18.51
C GLU A 235 -15.00 13.62 18.48
N HIS A 236 -14.56 14.74 17.93
CA HIS A 236 -13.17 15.17 17.98
C HIS A 236 -13.13 16.50 18.74
N GLU A 237 -12.17 16.63 19.65
CA GLU A 237 -11.80 17.95 20.16
C GLU A 237 -11.42 18.79 18.94
N THR A 238 -12.06 19.95 18.76
CA THR A 238 -11.89 20.81 17.58
C THR A 238 -10.44 21.27 17.47
N ASP A 239 -9.62 20.48 16.80
CA ASP A 239 -8.32 20.92 16.32
C ASP A 239 -8.54 21.59 14.97
N GLU A 240 -8.34 22.91 14.92
CA GLU A 240 -8.50 23.76 13.71
C GLU A 240 -7.64 23.27 12.53
N ARG A 241 -6.66 22.38 12.77
CA ARG A 241 -5.84 21.74 11.73
C ARG A 241 -6.48 20.52 11.07
N MET A 242 -7.59 20.00 11.60
CA MET A 242 -8.32 18.89 10.98
C MET A 242 -9.35 19.42 9.97
N THR A 243 -8.87 19.99 8.86
CA THR A 243 -9.73 20.32 7.72
C THR A 243 -10.57 19.09 7.33
N ARG A 244 -11.90 19.21 7.49
CA ARG A 244 -12.88 18.29 6.91
C ARG A 244 -12.54 18.12 5.43
N HIS A 245 -11.99 16.97 5.05
CA HIS A 245 -11.89 16.62 3.64
C HIS A 245 -13.32 16.52 3.11
N LYS A 246 -13.71 17.46 2.26
CA LYS A 246 -15.00 17.44 1.59
C LYS A 246 -14.99 16.23 0.63
N GLY A 247 -15.77 15.22 0.97
CA GLY A 247 -16.40 14.24 0.09
C GLY A 247 -15.52 13.54 -0.96
N HIS A 248 -15.21 12.26 -0.70
CA HIS A 248 -15.14 11.15 -1.66
C HIS A 248 -14.67 11.41 -3.10
N LYS A 249 -13.62 12.20 -3.29
CA LYS A 249 -12.82 12.15 -4.50
C LYS A 249 -11.35 12.17 -4.11
N TYR A 250 -10.85 11.01 -3.71
CA TYR A 250 -9.41 10.77 -3.82
C TYR A 250 -9.11 10.63 -5.29
N ASP A 251 -8.89 11.76 -5.93
CA ASP A 251 -8.51 11.77 -7.33
C ASP A 251 -7.03 11.41 -7.49
N LEU A 252 -6.56 10.41 -6.73
CA LEU A 252 -5.23 9.85 -6.87
C LEU A 252 -5.09 9.25 -8.27
N ILE A 253 -6.15 8.65 -8.81
CA ILE A 253 -6.10 8.10 -10.17
C ILE A 253 -5.93 9.20 -11.22
N GLU A 254 -6.59 10.35 -11.10
CA GLU A 254 -6.36 11.45 -12.06
C GLU A 254 -5.05 12.19 -11.79
N ARG A 255 -4.71 12.44 -10.52
CA ARG A 255 -3.44 13.09 -10.14
C ARG A 255 -2.23 12.30 -10.64
N TYR A 256 -2.33 10.97 -10.65
CA TYR A 256 -1.27 10.07 -11.08
C TYR A 256 -1.65 9.31 -12.37
N ARG A 257 -2.45 9.93 -13.26
CA ARG A 257 -2.96 9.24 -14.45
C ARG A 257 -1.84 8.62 -15.30
N ASP A 258 -0.72 9.32 -15.42
CA ASP A 258 0.40 8.93 -16.29
C ASP A 258 1.13 7.68 -15.78
N LEU A 259 0.92 7.29 -14.51
CA LEU A 259 1.42 6.03 -13.96
C LEU A 259 0.59 4.81 -14.41
N PHE A 260 -0.66 5.03 -14.80
CA PHE A 260 -1.61 3.98 -15.05
C PHE A 260 -1.85 3.80 -16.54
N THR A 261 -1.76 2.56 -17.00
CA THR A 261 -2.14 2.22 -18.36
C THR A 261 -3.67 2.24 -18.51
N GLY A 262 -4.18 2.12 -19.74
CA GLY A 262 -5.61 1.95 -19.97
C GLY A 262 -6.23 0.78 -19.17
N LEU A 263 -5.44 -0.26 -18.91
CA LEU A 263 -5.83 -1.37 -18.03
C LEU A 263 -6.00 -0.91 -16.58
N GLY A 264 -5.07 -0.13 -16.03
CA GLY A 264 -5.17 0.41 -14.67
C GLY A 264 -6.41 1.30 -14.48
N HIS A 265 -6.70 2.16 -15.45
CA HIS A 265 -7.93 2.96 -15.46
C HIS A 265 -9.18 2.09 -15.55
N SER A 266 -9.17 1.04 -16.38
CA SER A 266 -10.30 0.10 -16.48
C SER A 266 -10.53 -0.67 -15.17
N ILE A 267 -9.46 -1.11 -14.49
CA ILE A 267 -9.54 -1.77 -13.19
C ILE A 267 -10.20 -0.84 -12.17
N TYR A 268 -9.73 0.40 -12.03
CA TYR A 268 -10.31 1.36 -11.10
C TYR A 268 -11.74 1.81 -11.48
N GLY A 269 -12.01 1.98 -12.78
CA GLY A 269 -13.37 2.24 -13.28
C GLY A 269 -14.33 1.14 -12.86
N SER A 270 -13.92 -0.13 -13.05
CA SER A 270 -14.72 -1.28 -12.62
C SER A 270 -14.97 -1.31 -11.11
N TRP A 271 -13.98 -0.92 -10.29
CA TRP A 271 -14.13 -0.79 -8.84
C TRP A 271 -15.24 0.20 -8.46
N ARG A 272 -15.28 1.38 -9.13
CA ARG A 272 -16.31 2.42 -8.92
C ARG A 272 -17.62 2.18 -9.66
N GLY A 273 -17.68 1.22 -10.58
CA GLY A 273 -18.85 0.98 -11.44
C GLY A 273 -19.01 2.04 -12.55
N ALA A 274 -17.90 2.62 -13.00
CA ALA A 274 -17.83 3.58 -14.11
C ALA A 274 -17.36 2.92 -15.42
#